data_AF-A0A7V1MQ08-F1
#
_entry.id   AF-A0A7V1MQ08-F1
#
_cell.length_a   1.000
_cell.length_b   1.000
_cell.length_c   1.000
_cell.angle_alpha   90.00
_cell.angle_beta   90.00
_cell.angle_gamma   90.00
#
_symmetry.space_group_name_H-M   'P 1'
#
loop_
_entity.id
_entity.type
_entity.pdbx_description
1 polymer ?
#
loop_
_entity_poly.entity_id
_entity_poly.type
_entity_poly.pdbx_seq_one_letter_code
_entity_poly.pdbx_strand_id
1 'polypeptide(L)'
;MKRDLGDLGYTVQALYEKDYPHNNCGGACILAGLAQWAGVKKDFPERFEYHKQREKQFNKKRNNNFTVLRDQSNNQVRPITLSQFEQKLLKNDINLRDFRTGCGCMLGEQLELNDLLKP
;
A
#
# COMPACT_ATOMS: atom_id res chain seq x y z
N MET A 1 26.88 13.60 19.77
CA MET A 1 26.14 12.38 20.10
C MET A 1 24.75 12.48 19.48
N LYS A 2 24.42 11.64 18.50
CA LYS A 2 23.04 11.54 18.01
C LYS A 2 22.26 10.80 19.10
N ARG A 3 21.29 11.46 19.73
CA ARG A 3 20.35 10.80 20.64
C ARG A 3 19.37 10.01 19.78
N ASP A 4 19.03 8.79 20.19
CA ASP A 4 17.96 8.06 19.53
C ASP A 4 16.61 8.73 19.90
N LEU A 5 15.61 8.64 19.02
CA LEU A 5 14.27 9.18 19.27
C LEU A 5 13.62 8.52 20.50
N GLY A 6 13.94 7.26 20.75
CA GLY A 6 13.52 6.53 21.96
C GLY A 6 14.05 7.15 23.25
N ASP A 7 15.30 7.62 23.25
CA ASP A 7 15.92 8.29 24.41
C ASP A 7 15.22 9.61 24.76
N LEU A 8 14.51 10.19 23.79
CA LEU A 8 13.72 11.41 23.93
C LEU A 8 12.25 11.13 24.30
N GLY A 9 11.87 9.87 24.49
CA GLY A 9 10.51 9.45 24.85
C GLY A 9 9.54 9.35 23.67
N TYR A 10 10.04 9.39 22.42
CA TYR A 10 9.19 9.18 21.24
C TYR A 10 9.06 7.70 20.92
N THR A 11 7.84 7.24 20.69
CA THR A 11 7.58 5.89 20.20
C THR A 11 7.84 5.79 18.70
N VAL A 12 8.20 4.59 18.24
CA VAL A 12 8.26 4.28 16.82
C VAL A 12 6.86 4.48 16.23
N GLN A 13 6.79 4.99 15.00
CA GLN A 13 5.50 5.19 14.36
C GLN A 13 4.95 3.86 13.84
N ALA A 14 3.65 3.62 14.03
CA ALA A 14 2.99 2.33 13.79
C ALA A 14 3.21 1.69 12.40
N LEU A 15 3.52 2.48 11.37
CA LEU A 15 3.85 1.94 10.04
C LEU A 15 5.26 1.38 9.96
N TYR A 16 6.23 2.01 10.63
CA TYR A 16 7.60 1.48 10.71
C TYR A 16 7.67 0.21 11.56
N GLU A 17 6.83 0.11 12.61
CA GLU A 17 6.68 -1.13 13.39
C GLU A 17 6.12 -2.31 12.57
N LYS A 18 5.51 -2.02 11.41
CA LYS A 18 4.97 -3.01 10.48
C LYS A 18 5.76 -3.09 9.18
N ASP A 19 7.01 -2.62 9.22
CA ASP A 19 7.97 -2.65 8.12
C ASP A 19 7.52 -1.93 6.84
N TYR A 20 6.67 -0.91 6.95
CA TYR A 20 6.40 -0.03 5.82
C TYR A 20 7.65 0.82 5.59
N PRO A 21 8.08 1.03 4.33
CA PRO A 21 9.28 1.79 4.02
C PRO A 21 9.14 3.29 4.33
N HIS A 22 7.92 3.76 4.58
CA HIS A 22 7.62 5.15 4.87
C HIS A 22 6.32 5.29 5.69
N ASN A 23 6.22 6.36 6.47
CA ASN A 23 5.00 6.69 7.23
C ASN A 23 4.06 7.69 6.50
N ASN A 24 3.93 7.58 5.18
CA ASN A 24 3.11 8.50 4.37
C ASN A 24 1.66 8.02 4.25
N CYS A 25 0.71 8.96 4.27
CA CYS A 25 -0.72 8.73 4.01
C CYS A 25 -1.36 7.62 4.86
N GLY A 26 -0.82 7.34 6.05
CA GLY A 26 -1.28 6.19 6.83
C GLY A 26 -1.09 4.85 6.09
N GLY A 27 -0.07 4.71 5.25
CA GLY A 27 0.20 3.52 4.45
C GLY A 27 -0.58 3.49 3.14
N ALA A 28 -1.63 4.30 2.99
CA ALA A 28 -2.44 4.40 1.78
C ALA A 28 -1.82 5.31 0.70
N CYS A 29 -0.49 5.30 0.56
CA CYS A 29 0.20 6.11 -0.45
C CYS A 29 -0.15 5.64 -1.87
N ILE A 30 -0.61 6.55 -2.72
CA ILE A 30 -0.98 6.24 -4.12
C ILE A 30 0.23 5.85 -4.98
N LEU A 31 1.43 6.32 -4.61
CA LEU A 31 2.67 6.07 -5.35
C LEU A 31 3.35 4.75 -4.99
N ALA A 32 2.96 4.14 -3.86
CA ALA A 32 3.57 2.89 -3.38
C ALA A 32 2.95 1.62 -3.98
N GLY A 33 1.95 1.77 -4.85
CA GLY A 33 1.41 0.68 -5.65
C GLY A 33 0.63 -0.40 -4.88
N LEU A 34 0.27 -1.46 -5.61
CA LEU A 34 -0.65 -2.51 -5.16
C LEU A 34 -0.20 -3.23 -3.89
N ALA A 35 1.10 -3.44 -3.76
CA ALA A 35 1.68 -4.24 -2.70
C ALA A 35 1.57 -3.54 -1.33
N GLN A 36 1.75 -2.21 -1.29
CA GLN A 36 1.49 -1.47 -0.06
C GLN A 36 -0.01 -1.44 0.29
N TRP A 37 -0.90 -1.34 -0.71
CA TRP A 37 -2.34 -1.44 -0.47
C TRP A 37 -2.78 -2.82 0.04
N ALA A 38 -2.08 -3.90 -0.35
CA ALA A 38 -2.27 -5.23 0.26
C ALA A 38 -1.88 -5.23 1.74
N GLY A 39 -0.74 -4.60 2.08
CA GLY A 39 -0.34 -4.37 3.47
C GLY A 39 -1.41 -3.61 4.25
N VAL A 40 -1.92 -2.49 3.71
CA VAL A 40 -2.95 -1.68 4.38
C VAL A 40 -4.21 -2.51 4.62
N LYS A 41 -4.62 -3.36 3.67
CA LYS A 41 -5.77 -4.25 3.86
C LYS A 41 -5.53 -5.26 5.01
N LYS A 42 -4.31 -5.78 5.13
CA LYS A 42 -3.91 -6.74 6.18
C LYS A 42 -3.83 -6.08 7.56
N ASP A 43 -3.11 -4.97 7.66
CA ASP A 43 -2.72 -4.37 8.94
C ASP A 43 -3.70 -3.31 9.45
N PHE A 44 -4.43 -2.65 8.54
CA PHE A 44 -5.35 -1.55 8.83
C PHE A 44 -6.65 -1.71 8.02
N PRO A 45 -7.41 -2.80 8.21
CA PRO A 45 -8.56 -3.14 7.36
C PRO A 45 -9.64 -2.04 7.33
N GLU A 46 -9.86 -1.33 8.44
CA GLU A 46 -10.78 -0.20 8.50
C GLU A 46 -10.33 0.98 7.63
N ARG A 47 -9.01 1.24 7.57
CA ARG A 47 -8.43 2.29 6.73
C ARG A 47 -8.58 1.94 5.25
N PHE A 48 -8.31 0.69 4.90
CA PHE A 48 -8.56 0.19 3.55
C PHE A 48 -10.03 0.38 3.16
N GLU A 49 -10.97 -0.03 4.04
CA GLU A 49 -12.41 0.08 3.80
C GLU A 49 -12.86 1.54 3.63
N TYR A 50 -12.34 2.45 4.47
CA TYR A 50 -12.58 3.88 4.33
C TYR A 50 -12.20 4.39 2.92
N HIS A 51 -11.00 4.07 2.44
CA HIS A 51 -10.57 4.51 1.11
C HIS A 51 -11.40 3.89 -0.01
N LYS A 52 -11.74 2.60 0.10
CA LYS A 52 -12.62 1.90 -0.85
C LYS A 52 -13.98 2.58 -0.96
N GLN A 53 -14.58 2.95 0.17
CA GLN A 53 -15.85 3.66 0.20
C GLN A 53 -15.74 5.08 -0.37
N ARG A 54 -14.65 5.81 -0.08
CA ARG A 54 -14.41 7.14 -0.65
C ARG A 54 -14.27 7.10 -2.16
N GLU A 55 -13.54 6.13 -2.71
CA GLU A 55 -13.41 5.93 -4.16
C GLU A 55 -14.79 5.68 -4.79
N LYS A 56 -15.60 4.77 -4.22
CA LYS A 56 -16.96 4.48 -4.68
C LYS A 56 -17.87 5.72 -4.62
N GLN A 57 -17.83 6.49 -3.54
CA GLN A 57 -18.61 7.72 -3.39
C GLN A 57 -18.20 8.78 -4.41
N PHE A 58 -16.90 8.94 -4.65
CA PHE A 58 -16.39 9.90 -5.63
C PHE A 58 -16.85 9.56 -7.05
N ASN A 59 -16.71 8.29 -7.44
CA ASN A 59 -17.14 7.81 -8.75
C ASN A 59 -18.66 7.96 -8.96
N LYS A 60 -19.46 7.65 -7.93
CA LYS A 60 -20.92 7.90 -7.95
C LYS A 60 -21.24 9.38 -8.17
N LYS A 61 -20.55 10.29 -7.49
CA LYS A 61 -20.77 11.74 -7.62
C LYS A 61 -20.32 12.30 -8.98
N ARG A 62 -19.29 11.69 -9.59
CA ARG A 62 -18.70 12.16 -10.85
C ARG A 62 -19.24 11.46 -12.09
N ASN A 63 -20.10 10.45 -11.93
CA ASN A 63 -20.58 9.59 -13.01
C ASN A 63 -19.42 9.09 -13.90
N ASN A 64 -18.35 8.62 -13.25
CA ASN A 64 -17.11 8.18 -13.89
C ASN A 64 -16.45 7.06 -13.06
N ASN A 65 -15.42 6.40 -13.60
CA ASN A 65 -14.73 5.26 -12.99
C ASN A 65 -13.24 5.58 -12.76
N PHE A 66 -12.96 6.56 -11.93
CA PHE A 66 -11.59 6.90 -11.54
C PHE A 66 -11.06 5.92 -10.49
N THR A 67 -9.75 5.67 -10.53
CA THR A 67 -9.08 4.89 -9.49
C THR A 67 -7.61 5.29 -9.37
N VAL A 68 -7.05 5.07 -8.19
CA VAL A 68 -5.65 5.35 -7.87
C VAL A 68 -4.73 4.17 -8.17
N LEU A 69 -5.27 2.96 -8.40
CA LEU A 69 -4.46 1.77 -8.61
C LEU A 69 -4.40 1.35 -10.07
N ARG A 70 -3.29 0.70 -10.41
CA ARG A 70 -3.06 0.09 -11.72
C ARG A 70 -2.58 -1.35 -11.51
N ASP A 71 -3.26 -2.29 -12.14
CA ASP A 71 -2.81 -3.67 -12.30
C ASP A 71 -1.87 -3.73 -13.50
N GLN A 72 -0.68 -4.30 -13.29
CA GLN A 72 0.35 -4.47 -14.32
C GLN A 72 0.60 -5.95 -14.67
N SER A 73 -0.33 -6.84 -14.28
CA SER A 73 -0.27 -8.24 -14.65
C SER A 73 -0.31 -8.45 -16.17
N ASN A 74 0.27 -9.56 -16.63
CA ASN A 74 0.23 -9.98 -18.04
C ASN A 74 0.76 -8.95 -19.05
N ASN A 75 1.80 -8.18 -18.66
CA ASN A 75 2.42 -7.14 -19.49
C ASN A 75 1.44 -6.05 -19.97
N GLN A 76 0.32 -5.86 -19.27
CA GLN A 76 -0.66 -4.82 -19.57
C GLN A 76 -0.96 -3.98 -18.34
N VAL A 77 -0.99 -2.66 -18.50
CA VAL A 77 -1.33 -1.72 -17.43
C VAL A 77 -2.81 -1.37 -17.53
N ARG A 78 -3.59 -1.75 -16.51
CA ARG A 78 -5.04 -1.50 -16.46
C ARG A 78 -5.42 -0.81 -15.15
N PRO A 79 -6.23 0.26 -15.18
CA PRO A 79 -6.76 0.84 -13.95
C PRO A 79 -7.64 -0.18 -13.23
N ILE A 80 -7.52 -0.28 -11.92
CA ILE A 80 -8.31 -1.19 -11.09
C ILE A 80 -8.79 -0.50 -9.81
N THR A 81 -10.09 -0.55 -9.55
CA THR A 81 -10.67 0.00 -8.30
C THR A 81 -10.20 -0.77 -7.07
N LEU A 82 -10.27 -0.15 -5.89
CA LEU A 82 -9.99 -0.82 -4.62
C LEU A 82 -10.90 -2.03 -4.36
N SER A 83 -12.14 -1.99 -4.87
CA SER A 83 -13.07 -3.13 -4.78
C SER A 83 -12.63 -4.29 -5.67
N GLN A 84 -12.22 -4.02 -6.91
CA GLN A 84 -11.70 -5.05 -7.81
C GLN A 84 -10.36 -5.61 -7.31
N PHE A 85 -9.50 -4.75 -6.75
CA PHE A 85 -8.25 -5.13 -6.12
C PHE A 85 -8.48 -6.12 -4.97
N GLU A 86 -9.41 -5.83 -4.05
CA GLU A 86 -9.76 -6.74 -2.95
C GLU A 86 -10.23 -8.10 -3.46
N GLN A 87 -11.06 -8.13 -4.51
CA GLN A 87 -11.51 -9.40 -5.12
C GLN A 87 -10.36 -10.19 -5.74
N LYS A 88 -9.39 -9.52 -6.38
CA LYS A 88 -8.20 -10.18 -6.93
C LYS A 88 -7.28 -10.69 -5.83
N LEU A 89 -7.10 -9.93 -4.75
CA LEU A 89 -6.29 -10.33 -3.60
C LEU A 89 -6.84 -11.62 -2.96
N LEU A 90 -8.16 -11.72 -2.80
CA LEU A 90 -8.83 -12.93 -2.30
C LEU A 90 -8.64 -14.16 -3.20
N LYS A 91 -8.52 -13.94 -4.52
CA LYS A 91 -8.28 -14.99 -5.52
C LYS A 91 -6.80 -15.30 -5.73
N ASN A 92 -5.90 -14.59 -5.05
CA ASN A 92 -4.46 -14.61 -5.30
C ASN A 92 -4.09 -14.35 -6.78
N ASP A 93 -4.92 -13.55 -7.48
CA ASP A 93 -4.81 -13.22 -8.91
C ASP A 93 -4.26 -11.80 -9.09
N ILE A 94 -3.17 -11.50 -8.37
CA ILE A 94 -2.52 -10.21 -8.44
C ILE A 94 -1.01 -10.33 -8.32
N ASN A 95 -0.31 -9.60 -9.16
CA ASN A 95 1.14 -9.54 -9.14
C ASN A 95 1.60 -8.49 -8.11
N LEU A 96 2.04 -8.93 -6.94
CA LEU A 96 2.55 -8.06 -5.87
C LEU A 96 4.08 -7.84 -5.95
N ARG A 97 4.65 -7.89 -7.16
CA ARG A 97 6.11 -7.75 -7.39
C ARG A 97 6.74 -6.51 -6.77
N ASP A 98 5.96 -5.45 -6.52
CA ASP A 98 6.46 -4.17 -6.01
C ASP A 98 6.20 -3.96 -4.51
N PHE A 99 6.30 -5.01 -3.68
CA PHE A 99 6.24 -4.81 -2.22
C PHE A 99 7.38 -3.91 -1.79
N ARG A 100 7.02 -2.71 -1.30
CA ARG A 100 7.93 -1.68 -0.75
C ARG A 100 8.71 -0.87 -1.77
N THR A 101 8.12 -0.56 -2.93
CA THR A 101 8.58 0.63 -3.65
C THR A 101 8.23 1.87 -2.82
N GLY A 102 9.22 2.37 -2.08
CA GLY A 102 9.22 3.78 -1.71
C GLY A 102 9.01 4.62 -2.98
N CYS A 103 8.52 5.85 -2.83
CA CYS A 103 8.52 6.81 -3.95
C CYS A 103 9.85 6.67 -4.70
N GLY A 104 9.84 6.44 -6.02
CA GLY A 104 11.03 6.09 -6.81
C GLY A 104 12.22 7.07 -6.76
N CYS A 105 12.15 8.10 -5.92
CA CYS A 105 13.21 9.04 -5.55
C CYS A 105 13.95 8.66 -4.23
N MET A 106 13.47 7.71 -3.42
CA MET A 106 13.96 7.40 -2.06
C MET A 106 14.54 5.97 -1.91
N LEU A 107 14.95 5.32 -2.99
CA LEU A 107 15.34 3.91 -2.95
C LEU A 107 16.79 3.73 -2.47
N GLY A 108 16.92 3.53 -1.15
CA GLY A 108 17.90 2.59 -0.60
C GLY A 108 17.46 1.14 -0.80
N GLU A 109 18.32 0.20 -0.41
CA GLU A 109 18.24 -1.25 -0.65
C GLU A 109 16.81 -1.83 -0.48
N GLN A 110 16.34 -2.50 -1.53
CA GLN A 110 14.99 -3.05 -1.63
C GLN A 110 14.99 -4.49 -1.10
N LEU A 111 14.11 -4.79 -0.15
CA LEU A 111 13.88 -6.16 0.30
C LEU A 111 12.89 -6.84 -0.64
N GLU A 112 13.24 -8.04 -1.10
CA GLU A 112 12.36 -8.87 -1.92
C GLU A 112 11.17 -9.35 -1.07
N LEU A 113 9.98 -9.44 -1.66
CA LEU A 113 8.75 -9.92 -1.01
C LEU A 113 8.93 -11.30 -0.33
N ASN A 114 9.83 -12.13 -0.87
CA ASN A 114 10.17 -13.45 -0.35
C ASN A 114 10.94 -13.43 0.97
N ASP A 115 11.60 -12.32 1.34
CA ASP A 115 12.33 -12.22 2.60
C ASP A 115 11.41 -11.99 3.80
N LEU A 116 10.12 -11.74 3.55
CA LEU A 116 9.11 -11.38 4.54
C LEU A 116 8.02 -12.44 4.72
N LEU A 117 8.08 -13.49 3.91
CA LEU A 117 7.23 -14.68 3.99
C LEU A 117 7.99 -15.87 4.59
N LYS A 118 9.23 -15.67 5.07
CA LYS A 118 9.93 -16.67 5.87
C LYS A 118 9.26 -16.73 7.26
N PRO A 119 9.03 -17.95 7.80
CA PRO A 119 8.40 -18.15 9.10
C PRO A 119 9.21 -17.53 10.24
#